data_AF-A0A931ZNM7-F1
#
_entry.id   AF-A0A931ZNM7-F1
#
_cell.length_a   1.000
_cell.length_b   1.000
_cell.length_c   1.000
_cell.angle_alpha   90.00
_cell.angle_beta   90.00
_cell.angle_gamma   90.00
#
_symmetry.space_group_name_H-M   'P 1'
#
loop_
_entity.id
_entity.type
_entity.pdbx_description
1 polymer ?
#
loop_
_entity_poly.entity_id
_entity_poly.type
_entity_poly.pdbx_seq_one_letter_code
_entity_poly.pdbx_strand_id
1 'polypeptide(L)'
;MSKRFKLILAVRFSGYLLFFIGLIAFFFMLGPLVQSEFKYRLDRVFGVKRTIATVTTSTQDNGGPNNFDNVKSSDNQIVPVATDFGIVIEKINANAKIIPNVNPASESEYVGALTQGVAEALGSTPPGQPGNLYLFSHSTDAPWNIVRFNAIFYLLRELEAGDRVIIFYQNKRYDYIVFDKAIVSPTDVSYLTNRYNEPVLTLQTCDPPGTLLNRLIVRAKLVNS
;
A
#
# COMPACT_ATOMS: atom_id res chain seq x y z
N MET A 1 -51.83 -28.75 -17.12
CA MET A 1 -51.14 -28.09 -15.98
C MET A 1 -51.98 -26.90 -15.51
N SER A 2 -52.47 -26.90 -14.26
CA SER A 2 -53.46 -25.91 -13.79
C SER A 2 -52.85 -24.50 -13.68
N LYS A 3 -53.64 -23.45 -13.91
CA LYS A 3 -53.19 -22.05 -13.76
C LYS A 3 -52.59 -21.79 -12.37
N ARG A 4 -53.15 -22.42 -11.33
CA ARG A 4 -52.66 -22.34 -9.94
C ARG A 4 -51.29 -22.98 -9.76
N PHE A 5 -51.04 -24.11 -10.42
CA PHE A 5 -49.73 -24.77 -10.38
C PHE A 5 -48.64 -23.92 -11.05
N LYS A 6 -48.91 -23.35 -12.23
CA LYS A 6 -47.97 -22.45 -12.91
C LYS A 6 -47.65 -21.21 -12.07
N LEU A 7 -48.65 -20.66 -11.38
CA LEU A 7 -48.47 -19.52 -10.48
C LEU A 7 -47.55 -19.86 -9.29
N ILE A 8 -47.78 -20.98 -8.61
CA ILE A 8 -46.95 -21.41 -7.47
C ILE A 8 -45.51 -21.68 -7.91
N LEU A 9 -45.33 -22.33 -9.07
CA LEU A 9 -44.01 -22.61 -9.62
C LEU A 9 -43.27 -21.31 -9.98
N ALA A 10 -43.96 -20.34 -10.60
CA ALA A 10 -43.39 -19.04 -10.94
C ALA A 10 -42.95 -18.24 -9.70
N VAL A 11 -43.76 -18.23 -8.64
CA VAL A 11 -43.43 -17.53 -7.38
C VAL A 11 -42.23 -18.16 -6.68
N ARG A 12 -42.11 -19.50 -6.69
CA ARG A 12 -40.94 -20.18 -6.10
C ARG A 12 -39.68 -19.93 -6.94
N PHE A 13 -39.80 -19.98 -8.26
CA PHE A 13 -38.69 -19.73 -9.16
C PHE A 13 -38.18 -18.29 -9.04
N SER A 14 -39.08 -17.30 -8.96
CA SER A 14 -38.69 -15.90 -8.75
C SER A 14 -38.03 -15.68 -7.39
N GLY A 15 -38.49 -16.36 -6.34
CA GLY A 15 -37.85 -16.35 -5.02
C GLY A 15 -36.42 -16.87 -5.05
N TYR A 16 -36.19 -18.03 -5.68
CA TYR A 16 -34.83 -18.57 -5.84
C TYR A 16 -33.95 -17.67 -6.71
N LEU A 17 -34.50 -17.11 -7.79
CA LEU A 17 -33.78 -16.18 -8.65
C LEU A 17 -33.30 -14.95 -7.85
N LEU A 18 -34.17 -14.34 -7.05
CA LEU A 18 -33.81 -13.21 -6.19
C LEU A 18 -32.76 -13.59 -5.13
N PHE A 19 -32.90 -14.77 -4.52
CA PHE A 19 -31.93 -15.29 -3.57
C PHE A 19 -30.54 -15.48 -4.20
N PHE A 20 -30.46 -16.11 -5.37
CA PHE A 20 -29.19 -16.32 -6.07
C PHE A 20 -28.58 -15.02 -6.58
N ILE A 21 -29.39 -14.06 -7.05
CA ILE A 21 -28.91 -12.72 -7.41
C ILE A 21 -28.31 -12.02 -6.18
N GLY A 22 -28.98 -12.09 -5.03
CA GLY A 22 -28.46 -11.55 -3.77
C GLY A 22 -27.14 -12.20 -3.35
N LEU A 23 -27.03 -13.52 -3.51
CA LEU A 23 -25.82 -14.28 -3.20
C LEU A 23 -24.67 -13.93 -4.14
N ILE A 24 -24.93 -13.81 -5.45
CA ILE A 24 -23.94 -13.35 -6.44
C ILE A 24 -23.48 -11.92 -6.12
N ALA A 25 -24.41 -11.00 -5.80
CA ALA A 25 -24.08 -9.64 -5.41
C ALA A 25 -23.24 -9.59 -4.13
N PHE A 26 -23.57 -10.43 -3.14
CA PHE A 26 -22.79 -10.58 -1.90
C PHE A 26 -21.36 -11.05 -2.17
N PHE A 27 -21.18 -12.10 -2.99
CA PHE A 27 -19.84 -12.57 -3.38
C PHE A 27 -19.10 -11.57 -4.26
N PHE A 28 -19.78 -10.80 -5.10
CA PHE A 28 -19.16 -9.75 -5.90
C PHE A 28 -18.70 -8.56 -5.02
N MET A 29 -19.45 -8.26 -3.95
CA MET A 29 -19.14 -7.18 -3.02
C MET A 29 -18.02 -7.55 -2.04
N LEU A 30 -18.04 -8.77 -1.48
CA LEU A 30 -17.06 -9.21 -0.48
C LEU A 30 -15.88 -9.99 -1.08
N GLY A 31 -16.04 -10.59 -2.26
CA GLY A 31 -15.04 -11.45 -2.88
C GLY A 31 -13.67 -10.79 -3.01
N PRO A 32 -13.57 -9.55 -3.50
CA PRO A 32 -12.29 -8.88 -3.63
C PRO A 32 -11.60 -8.59 -2.28
N LEU A 33 -12.36 -8.50 -1.17
CA LEU A 33 -11.85 -8.16 0.17
C LEU A 33 -11.27 -9.42 0.80
N VAL A 34 -12.05 -10.49 0.67
CA VAL A 34 -11.60 -11.83 0.99
C VAL A 34 -10.37 -12.19 0.14
N GLN A 35 -10.31 -11.83 -1.13
CA GLN A 35 -9.17 -12.15 -1.98
C GLN A 35 -7.87 -11.44 -1.57
N SER A 36 -7.91 -10.17 -1.17
CA SER A 36 -6.68 -9.47 -0.74
C SER A 36 -6.14 -10.03 0.57
N GLU A 37 -7.01 -10.26 1.56
CA GLU A 37 -6.62 -10.90 2.81
C GLU A 37 -6.23 -12.37 2.62
N PHE A 38 -6.99 -13.13 1.82
CA PHE A 38 -6.72 -14.53 1.57
C PHE A 38 -5.42 -14.71 0.80
N LYS A 39 -5.18 -13.96 -0.28
CA LYS A 39 -3.91 -14.03 -1.03
C LYS A 39 -2.72 -13.71 -0.13
N TYR A 40 -2.83 -12.67 0.70
CA TYR A 40 -1.79 -12.31 1.65
C TYR A 40 -1.54 -13.44 2.68
N ARG A 41 -2.60 -13.99 3.28
CA ARG A 41 -2.50 -15.12 4.22
C ARG A 41 -1.98 -16.38 3.54
N LEU A 42 -2.35 -16.63 2.29
CA LEU A 42 -1.95 -17.77 1.49
C LEU A 42 -0.45 -17.71 1.14
N ASP A 43 0.04 -16.54 0.69
CA ASP A 43 1.46 -16.28 0.47
C ASP A 43 2.28 -16.50 1.76
N ARG A 44 1.73 -16.10 2.93
CA ARG A 44 2.35 -16.33 4.24
C ARG A 44 2.40 -17.83 4.59
N VAL A 45 1.31 -18.56 4.38
CA VAL A 45 1.23 -20.01 4.65
C VAL A 45 2.16 -20.80 3.72
N PHE A 46 2.30 -20.39 2.46
CA PHE A 46 3.23 -21.01 1.51
C PHE A 46 4.68 -20.51 1.62
N GLY A 47 4.98 -19.60 2.55
CA GLY A 47 6.35 -19.15 2.83
C GLY A 47 7.01 -18.36 1.70
N VAL A 48 6.22 -17.66 0.88
CA VAL A 48 6.73 -16.89 -0.26
C VAL A 48 7.54 -15.68 0.26
N LYS A 49 8.87 -15.75 0.18
CA LYS A 49 9.78 -14.64 0.53
C LYS A 49 10.14 -13.83 -0.71
N ARG A 50 9.60 -12.63 -0.84
CA ARG A 50 9.95 -11.70 -1.93
C ARG A 50 11.23 -10.95 -1.57
N THR A 51 12.16 -10.86 -2.53
CA THR A 51 13.40 -10.10 -2.37
C THR A 51 13.48 -9.04 -3.47
N ILE A 52 13.88 -7.82 -3.14
CA ILE A 52 14.14 -6.80 -4.16
C ILE A 52 15.22 -7.26 -5.13
N ALA A 53 15.03 -6.99 -6.42
CA ALA A 53 16.09 -7.15 -7.40
C ALA A 53 17.30 -6.26 -7.05
N THR A 54 18.43 -6.87 -6.74
CA THR A 54 19.70 -6.13 -6.64
C THR A 54 19.97 -5.52 -8.02
N VAL A 55 19.68 -4.23 -8.17
CA VAL A 55 20.13 -3.44 -9.32
C VAL A 55 21.63 -3.26 -9.12
N THR A 56 22.41 -4.20 -9.64
CA THR A 56 23.84 -3.99 -9.81
C THR A 56 23.99 -2.93 -10.88
N THR A 57 24.25 -1.69 -10.48
CA THR A 57 24.77 -0.67 -11.39
C THR A 57 26.16 -1.13 -11.82
N SER A 58 26.23 -1.98 -12.83
CA SER A 58 27.46 -2.23 -13.55
C SER A 58 27.85 -0.94 -14.23
N THR A 59 28.82 -0.23 -13.66
CA THR A 59 29.59 0.81 -14.34
C THR A 59 30.30 0.18 -15.52
N GLN A 60 29.68 0.22 -16.69
CA GLN A 60 30.35 0.18 -17.97
C GLN A 60 29.75 1.30 -18.82
N ASP A 61 30.61 2.31 -18.97
CA ASP A 61 30.58 3.39 -19.92
C ASP A 61 30.14 2.92 -21.33
N ASN A 62 29.09 3.53 -21.88
CA ASN A 62 28.93 4.03 -23.25
C ASN A 62 27.44 4.20 -23.62
N GLY A 63 27.09 5.40 -24.10
CA GLY A 63 25.73 5.90 -24.25
C GLY A 63 24.78 5.12 -25.18
N GLY A 64 23.50 5.12 -24.80
CA GLY A 64 22.35 4.64 -25.57
C GLY A 64 21.11 4.45 -24.68
N PRO A 65 19.88 4.65 -25.18
CA PRO A 65 18.69 4.80 -24.34
C PRO A 65 18.26 3.48 -23.67
N ASN A 66 18.20 3.51 -22.34
CA ASN A 66 17.36 2.74 -21.42
C ASN A 66 16.73 1.43 -21.96
N ASN A 67 17.50 0.35 -22.04
CA ASN A 67 16.96 -1.01 -22.19
C ASN A 67 16.69 -1.63 -20.81
N PHE A 68 15.54 -1.27 -20.20
CA PHE A 68 15.00 -1.96 -19.02
C PHE A 68 14.14 -3.19 -19.39
N ASP A 69 13.98 -3.49 -20.67
CA ASP A 69 13.04 -4.50 -21.19
C ASP A 69 13.50 -5.96 -21.01
N ASN A 70 14.69 -6.22 -20.46
CA ASN A 70 15.24 -7.58 -20.35
C ASN A 70 15.61 -8.03 -18.93
N VAL A 71 14.88 -7.57 -17.91
CA VAL A 71 14.87 -8.28 -16.62
C VAL A 71 13.73 -9.30 -16.66
N LYS A 72 14.06 -10.54 -17.05
CA LYS A 72 13.22 -11.70 -16.73
C LYS A 72 13.19 -11.85 -15.22
N SER A 73 12.26 -11.13 -14.59
CA SER A 73 12.01 -11.20 -13.16
C SER A 73 11.63 -12.64 -12.85
N SER A 74 12.49 -13.33 -12.10
CA SER A 74 12.07 -14.52 -11.36
C SER A 74 10.79 -14.17 -10.60
N ASP A 75 9.82 -15.08 -10.55
CA ASP A 75 8.43 -14.93 -10.05
C ASP A 75 8.29 -14.31 -8.63
N ASN A 76 9.40 -14.05 -7.96
CA ASN A 76 9.49 -13.59 -6.57
C ASN A 76 10.36 -12.33 -6.37
N GLN A 77 10.74 -11.64 -7.46
CA GLN A 77 11.63 -10.49 -7.43
C GLN A 77 10.85 -9.19 -7.65
N ILE A 78 10.94 -8.25 -6.70
CA ILE A 78 10.28 -6.95 -6.84
C ILE A 78 11.24 -5.98 -7.52
N VAL A 79 10.86 -5.48 -8.71
CA VAL A 79 11.55 -4.38 -9.41
C VAL A 79 10.94 -3.05 -8.94
N PRO A 80 11.72 -2.13 -8.35
CA PRO A 80 11.18 -0.85 -7.88
C PRO A 80 10.52 -0.06 -9.02
N VAL A 81 9.31 0.46 -8.77
CA VAL A 81 8.57 1.28 -9.75
C VAL A 81 9.27 2.61 -10.02
N ALA A 82 9.98 3.14 -9.03
CA ALA A 82 10.70 4.40 -9.08
C ALA A 82 11.98 4.31 -8.23
N THR A 83 13.13 4.63 -8.82
CA THR A 83 14.43 4.69 -8.12
C THR A 83 14.87 6.11 -7.77
N ASP A 84 14.26 7.10 -8.41
CA ASP A 84 14.45 8.53 -8.15
C ASP A 84 13.78 8.95 -6.84
N PHE A 85 12.51 8.56 -6.63
CA PHE A 85 11.85 8.64 -5.34
C PHE A 85 10.71 7.62 -5.22
N GLY A 86 10.95 6.53 -4.49
CA GLY A 86 10.02 5.40 -4.38
C GLY A 86 10.11 4.65 -3.07
N ILE A 87 9.09 3.84 -2.79
CA ILE A 87 8.99 2.97 -1.62
C ILE A 87 8.68 1.54 -2.03
N VAL A 88 9.36 0.60 -1.39
CA VAL A 88 9.09 -0.84 -1.48
C VAL A 88 8.98 -1.45 -0.09
N ILE A 89 7.93 -2.23 0.15
CA ILE A 89 7.73 -3.00 1.38
C ILE A 89 7.48 -4.46 1.00
N GLU A 90 8.50 -5.29 1.16
CA GLU A 90 8.52 -6.68 0.70
C GLU A 90 7.39 -7.51 1.32
N LYS A 91 7.18 -7.38 2.63
CA LYS A 91 6.18 -8.18 3.39
C LYS A 91 4.77 -8.05 2.83
N ILE A 92 4.40 -6.86 2.38
CA ILE A 92 3.04 -6.55 1.90
C ILE A 92 2.99 -6.34 0.38
N ASN A 93 4.10 -6.59 -0.32
CA ASN A 93 4.24 -6.34 -1.76
C ASN A 93 3.82 -4.92 -2.18
N ALA A 94 4.10 -3.93 -1.32
CA ALA A 94 3.88 -2.53 -1.68
C ALA A 94 5.07 -2.04 -2.51
N ASN A 95 4.79 -1.38 -3.64
CA ASN A 95 5.79 -0.84 -4.54
C ASN A 95 5.19 0.36 -5.27
N ALA A 96 5.66 1.57 -4.96
CA ALA A 96 5.06 2.80 -5.46
C ALA A 96 6.04 3.96 -5.55
N LYS A 97 5.73 4.93 -6.40
CA LYS A 97 6.41 6.23 -6.40
C LYS A 97 6.00 7.08 -5.20
N ILE A 98 6.92 7.91 -4.75
CA ILE A 98 6.66 8.92 -3.72
C ILE A 98 6.49 10.29 -4.40
N ILE A 99 5.40 10.99 -4.08
CA ILE A 99 5.13 12.35 -4.53
C ILE A 99 5.67 13.32 -3.47
N PRO A 100 6.69 14.14 -3.78
CA PRO A 100 7.35 14.97 -2.79
C PRO A 100 6.52 16.19 -2.38
N ASN A 101 6.82 16.73 -1.19
CA ASN A 101 6.37 18.05 -0.72
C ASN A 101 4.85 18.32 -0.75
N VAL A 102 4.04 17.34 -0.38
CA VAL A 102 2.58 17.45 -0.39
C VAL A 102 2.07 18.04 0.91
N ASN A 103 1.35 19.16 0.87
CA ASN A 103 0.72 19.74 2.05
C ASN A 103 -0.49 18.91 2.53
N PRO A 104 -0.42 18.24 3.71
CA PRO A 104 -1.54 17.44 4.20
C PRO A 104 -2.74 18.27 4.68
N ALA A 105 -2.58 19.59 4.83
CA ALA A 105 -3.68 20.51 5.16
C ALA A 105 -4.44 21.03 3.93
N SER A 106 -3.95 20.75 2.70
CA SER A 106 -4.54 21.19 1.44
C SER A 106 -5.22 20.04 0.74
N GLU A 107 -6.56 19.97 0.81
CA GLU A 107 -7.34 18.86 0.22
C GLU A 107 -7.09 18.68 -1.27
N SER A 108 -7.12 19.77 -2.04
CA SER A 108 -6.87 19.70 -3.48
C SER A 108 -5.49 19.12 -3.82
N GLU A 109 -4.49 19.40 -2.98
CA GLU A 109 -3.11 18.98 -3.21
C GLU A 109 -2.91 17.51 -2.82
N TYR A 110 -3.31 17.13 -1.61
CA TYR A 110 -3.13 15.75 -1.17
C TYR A 110 -4.02 14.78 -1.95
N VAL A 111 -5.25 15.15 -2.32
CA VAL A 111 -6.11 14.28 -3.15
C VAL A 111 -5.43 14.00 -4.49
N GLY A 112 -4.87 15.03 -5.12
CA GLY A 112 -4.14 14.88 -6.38
C GLY A 112 -2.92 13.97 -6.24
N ALA A 113 -2.12 14.13 -5.18
CA ALA A 113 -0.95 13.30 -4.94
C ALA A 113 -1.30 11.82 -4.65
N LEU A 114 -2.33 11.59 -3.85
CA LEU A 114 -2.73 10.25 -3.42
C LEU A 114 -3.32 9.40 -4.55
N THR A 115 -3.86 10.01 -5.62
CA THR A 115 -4.24 9.27 -6.83
C THR A 115 -3.03 8.68 -7.58
N GLN A 116 -1.85 9.23 -7.35
CA GLN A 116 -0.64 8.88 -8.08
C GLN A 116 0.28 7.92 -7.34
N GLY A 117 0.20 7.84 -6.01
CA GLY A 117 1.24 7.18 -5.21
C GLY A 117 1.13 7.41 -3.72
N VAL A 118 2.28 7.24 -3.08
CA VAL A 118 2.49 7.61 -1.69
C VAL A 118 2.89 9.09 -1.65
N ALA A 119 2.35 9.88 -0.74
CA ALA A 119 2.69 11.29 -0.59
C ALA A 119 3.72 11.48 0.53
N GLU A 120 4.76 12.26 0.26
CA GLU A 120 5.64 12.83 1.29
C GLU A 120 5.01 14.10 1.84
N ALA A 121 4.85 14.19 3.15
CA ALA A 121 4.30 15.40 3.76
C ALA A 121 5.28 16.57 3.67
N LEU A 122 4.76 17.75 3.35
CA LEU A 122 5.50 18.99 3.33
C LEU A 122 6.21 19.24 4.67
N GLY A 123 7.50 19.56 4.60
CA GLY A 123 8.34 19.75 5.79
C GLY A 123 8.94 18.46 6.36
N SER A 124 8.79 17.34 5.64
CA SER A 124 9.54 16.11 5.91
C SER A 124 11.04 16.30 5.71
N THR A 125 11.81 15.45 6.37
CA THR A 125 13.26 15.36 6.20
C THR A 125 13.60 14.39 5.06
N PRO A 126 14.60 14.68 4.21
CA PRO A 126 15.02 13.77 3.16
C PRO A 126 15.45 12.39 3.69
N PRO A 127 15.32 11.31 2.88
CA PRO A 127 15.77 9.98 3.27
C PRO A 127 17.25 9.97 3.71
N GLY A 128 17.54 9.28 4.81
CA GLY A 128 18.89 9.13 5.34
C GLY A 128 19.37 10.26 6.26
N GLN A 129 18.64 11.37 6.35
CA GLN A 129 19.01 12.52 7.18
C GLN A 129 18.30 12.46 8.56
N PRO A 130 18.93 12.99 9.63
CA PRO A 130 18.31 13.09 10.95
C PRO A 130 16.99 13.88 10.90
N GLY A 131 15.91 13.28 11.35
CA GLY A 131 14.59 13.89 11.32
C GLY A 131 13.49 12.89 11.03
N ASN A 132 12.41 13.36 10.40
CA ASN A 132 11.23 12.56 10.12
C ASN A 132 10.88 12.65 8.63
N LEU A 133 11.10 11.56 7.91
CA LEU A 133 10.51 11.35 6.60
C LEU A 133 9.07 10.86 6.81
N TYR A 134 8.08 11.69 6.51
CA TYR A 134 6.69 11.36 6.77
C TYR A 134 5.95 11.05 5.48
N LEU A 135 5.50 9.81 5.34
CA LEU A 135 4.80 9.33 4.16
C LEU A 135 3.37 8.91 4.51
N PHE A 136 2.41 9.26 3.65
CA PHE A 136 1.02 8.87 3.82
C PHE A 136 0.38 8.41 2.52
N SER A 137 -0.58 7.50 2.63
CA SER A 137 -1.33 6.96 1.48
C SER A 137 -2.76 6.63 1.87
N HIS A 138 -3.67 6.55 0.89
CA HIS A 138 -5.05 6.15 1.13
C HIS A 138 -5.13 4.78 1.80
N SER A 139 -6.11 4.65 2.70
CA SER A 139 -6.75 3.37 2.98
C SER A 139 -8.10 3.37 2.29
N THR A 140 -8.56 2.21 1.84
CA THR A 140 -9.90 2.05 1.28
C THR A 140 -10.50 0.75 1.76
N ASP A 141 -11.80 0.74 1.96
CA ASP A 141 -12.64 -0.38 2.41
C ASP A 141 -13.04 -1.30 1.25
N ALA A 142 -13.10 -0.76 0.03
CA ALA A 142 -13.46 -1.50 -1.16
C ALA A 142 -12.20 -1.94 -1.96
N PRO A 143 -12.04 -3.22 -2.29
CA PRO A 143 -10.85 -3.70 -3.01
C PRO A 143 -10.77 -3.23 -4.46
N TRP A 144 -11.92 -2.99 -5.11
CA TRP A 144 -11.98 -2.28 -6.40
C TRP A 144 -11.41 -0.86 -6.30
N ASN A 145 -11.49 -0.27 -5.11
CA ASN A 145 -10.94 1.03 -4.79
C ASN A 145 -9.45 0.95 -4.44
N ILE A 146 -8.90 -0.21 -4.05
CA ILE A 146 -7.44 -0.34 -3.83
C ILE A 146 -6.68 -0.05 -5.12
N VAL A 147 -7.18 -0.57 -6.26
CA VAL A 147 -6.60 -0.33 -7.58
C VAL A 147 -6.93 1.09 -8.07
N ARG A 148 -8.15 1.60 -7.83
CA ARG A 148 -8.57 2.95 -8.27
C ARG A 148 -7.95 4.10 -7.49
N PHE A 149 -7.73 3.93 -6.19
CA PHE A 149 -7.23 4.96 -5.27
C PHE A 149 -5.79 4.71 -4.83
N ASN A 150 -5.13 3.72 -5.43
CA ASN A 150 -3.74 3.38 -5.16
C ASN A 150 -3.47 3.23 -3.65
N ALA A 151 -4.28 2.40 -2.98
CA ALA A 151 -4.22 2.24 -1.52
C ALA A 151 -3.04 1.35 -1.10
N ILE A 152 -1.82 1.82 -1.39
CA ILE A 152 -0.55 1.13 -1.18
C ILE A 152 -0.36 0.73 0.28
N PHE A 153 -0.88 1.53 1.21
CA PHE A 153 -0.79 1.28 2.66
C PHE A 153 -2.00 0.53 3.24
N TYR A 154 -2.88 -0.03 2.41
CA TYR A 154 -4.01 -0.85 2.90
C TYR A 154 -3.57 -1.96 3.86
N LEU A 155 -2.45 -2.65 3.55
CA LEU A 155 -1.89 -3.73 4.37
C LEU A 155 -0.86 -3.26 5.41
N LEU A 156 -0.74 -1.94 5.67
CA LEU A 156 0.27 -1.41 6.59
C LEU A 156 0.13 -1.98 8.02
N ARG A 157 -1.09 -2.38 8.42
CA ARG A 157 -1.39 -3.05 9.70
C ARG A 157 -0.66 -4.37 9.92
N GLU A 158 -0.28 -5.04 8.83
CA GLU A 158 0.44 -6.31 8.85
C GLU A 158 1.93 -6.13 9.17
N LEU A 159 2.43 -4.89 9.18
CA LEU A 159 3.79 -4.61 9.60
C LEU A 159 3.94 -4.74 11.12
N GLU A 160 5.08 -5.27 11.51
CA GLU A 160 5.50 -5.57 12.87
C GLU A 160 6.94 -5.10 13.07
N ALA A 161 7.36 -4.94 14.32
CA ALA A 161 8.74 -4.58 14.62
C ALA A 161 9.71 -5.61 14.01
N GLY A 162 10.76 -5.13 13.35
CA GLY A 162 11.72 -5.95 12.60
C GLY A 162 11.46 -6.04 11.10
N ASP A 163 10.28 -5.65 10.61
CA ASP A 163 10.00 -5.63 9.18
C ASP A 163 10.78 -4.53 8.45
N ARG A 164 11.14 -4.80 7.20
CA ARG A 164 11.93 -3.87 6.37
C ARG A 164 11.04 -3.01 5.48
N VAL A 165 11.35 -1.73 5.43
CA VAL A 165 10.81 -0.74 4.50
C VAL A 165 11.97 -0.11 3.73
N ILE A 166 11.88 -0.07 2.41
CA ILE A 166 12.98 0.33 1.54
C ILE A 166 12.56 1.59 0.80
N ILE A 167 13.37 2.64 0.93
CA ILE A 167 13.17 3.90 0.23
C ILE A 167 14.26 4.03 -0.83
N PHE A 168 13.85 4.27 -2.07
CA PHE A 168 14.76 4.69 -3.12
C PHE A 168 14.68 6.20 -3.26
N TYR A 169 15.83 6.87 -3.23
CA TYR A 169 15.91 8.31 -3.37
C TYR A 169 17.20 8.71 -4.07
N GLN A 170 17.08 9.48 -5.15
CA GLN A 170 18.20 9.88 -6.01
C GLN A 170 19.04 8.67 -6.47
N ASN A 171 18.37 7.57 -6.82
CA ASN A 171 18.97 6.29 -7.20
C ASN A 171 19.83 5.62 -6.11
N LYS A 172 19.67 6.03 -4.85
CA LYS A 172 20.25 5.36 -3.68
C LYS A 172 19.18 4.62 -2.88
N ARG A 173 19.58 3.54 -2.22
CA ARG A 173 18.70 2.67 -1.44
C ARG A 173 18.91 2.93 0.04
N TYR A 174 17.82 3.19 0.76
CA TYR A 174 17.81 3.37 2.21
C TYR A 174 16.92 2.29 2.83
N ASP A 175 17.51 1.43 3.65
CA ASP A 175 16.78 0.37 4.36
C ASP A 175 16.40 0.88 5.76
N TYR A 176 15.09 0.86 6.05
CA TYR A 176 14.53 1.15 7.36
C TYR A 176 13.96 -0.13 7.98
N ILE A 177 14.04 -0.24 9.30
CA ILE A 177 13.44 -1.33 10.08
C ILE A 177 12.36 -0.78 10.99
N VAL A 178 11.15 -1.34 10.90
CA VAL A 178 10.02 -0.99 11.75
C VAL A 178 10.37 -1.25 13.21
N PHE A 179 10.09 -0.27 14.08
CA PHE A 179 10.32 -0.40 15.51
C PHE A 179 9.08 -0.08 16.35
N ASP A 180 8.06 0.58 15.77
CA ASP A 180 6.86 0.99 16.49
C ASP A 180 5.63 1.03 15.60
N LYS A 181 4.46 0.75 16.20
CA LYS A 181 3.15 0.79 15.55
C LYS A 181 2.11 1.31 16.54
N ALA A 182 1.34 2.32 16.14
CA ALA A 182 0.33 2.96 16.98
C ALA A 182 -0.96 3.27 16.20
N ILE A 183 -2.10 3.25 16.88
CA ILE A 183 -3.38 3.77 16.39
C ILE A 183 -3.66 5.05 17.15
N VAL A 184 -3.87 6.15 16.43
CA VAL A 184 -3.97 7.49 17.00
C VAL A 184 -5.19 8.25 16.48
N SER A 185 -5.59 9.29 17.20
CA SER A 185 -6.65 10.21 16.75
C SER A 185 -6.24 10.89 15.44
N PRO A 186 -7.18 11.15 14.50
CA PRO A 186 -6.91 11.94 13.29
C PRO A 186 -6.42 13.36 13.57
N THR A 187 -6.69 13.88 14.77
CA THR A 187 -6.24 15.21 15.21
C THR A 187 -4.85 15.19 15.84
N ASP A 188 -4.26 14.01 16.08
CA ASP A 188 -2.93 13.90 16.66
C ASP A 188 -1.86 14.08 15.57
N VAL A 189 -1.48 15.33 15.37
CA VAL A 189 -0.45 15.73 14.39
C VAL A 189 0.97 15.62 14.94
N SER A 190 1.16 15.15 16.19
CA SER A 190 2.50 15.07 16.81
C SER A 190 3.46 14.21 15.99
N TYR A 191 2.97 13.12 15.40
CA TYR A 191 3.78 12.22 14.58
C TYR A 191 4.32 12.87 13.29
N LEU A 192 3.70 13.95 12.82
CA LEU A 192 4.17 14.75 11.68
C LEU A 192 5.17 15.82 12.14
N THR A 193 4.92 16.47 13.27
CA THR A 193 5.69 17.62 13.75
C THR A 193 6.90 17.25 14.61
N ASN A 194 6.92 16.04 15.17
CA ASN A 194 8.04 15.55 15.98
C ASN A 194 9.35 15.61 15.20
N ARG A 195 10.43 15.87 15.93
CA ARG A 195 11.79 15.93 15.41
C ARG A 195 12.61 14.84 16.08
N TYR A 196 13.43 14.17 15.30
CA TYR A 196 14.26 13.06 15.75
C TYR A 196 15.72 13.38 15.44
N ASN A 197 16.62 12.98 16.34
CA ASN A 197 18.06 13.13 16.14
C ASN A 197 18.65 12.00 15.27
N GLU A 198 17.82 11.06 14.86
CA GLU A 198 18.14 9.93 13.99
C GLU A 198 17.18 9.93 12.78
N PRO A 199 17.53 9.29 11.65
CA PRO A 199 16.65 9.21 10.50
C PRO A 199 15.46 8.27 10.78
N VAL A 200 14.29 8.85 11.00
CA VAL A 200 13.03 8.13 11.22
C VAL A 200 12.14 8.24 9.99
N LEU A 201 11.57 7.12 9.58
CA LEU A 201 10.50 7.02 8.60
C LEU A 201 9.18 6.80 9.33
N THR A 202 8.19 7.66 9.08
CA THR A 202 6.83 7.50 9.58
C THR A 202 5.88 7.23 8.42
N LEU A 203 5.13 6.13 8.49
CA LEU A 203 4.12 5.74 7.52
C LEU A 203 2.73 5.90 8.13
N GLN A 204 1.83 6.60 7.45
CA GLN A 204 0.45 6.81 7.92
C GLN A 204 -0.60 6.31 6.92
N THR A 205 -1.64 5.66 7.44
CA THR A 205 -2.89 5.39 6.71
C THR A 205 -4.11 5.47 7.65
N CYS A 206 -5.34 5.30 7.16
CA CYS A 206 -6.52 5.28 8.05
C CYS A 206 -6.73 3.91 8.70
N ASP A 207 -7.33 3.92 9.89
CA ASP A 207 -7.68 2.71 10.61
C ASP A 207 -9.08 2.81 11.25
N PRO A 208 -9.96 1.80 11.07
CA PRO A 208 -9.87 0.70 10.10
C PRO A 208 -9.83 1.20 8.64
N PRO A 209 -9.43 0.35 7.66
CA PRO A 209 -9.27 0.77 6.27
C PRO A 209 -10.59 1.26 5.69
N GLY A 210 -10.54 2.36 4.94
CA GLY A 210 -11.71 3.03 4.36
C GLY A 210 -12.58 3.81 5.34
N THR A 211 -12.16 3.93 6.60
CA THR A 211 -12.78 4.82 7.57
C THR A 211 -11.91 6.08 7.79
N LEU A 212 -12.46 7.08 8.46
CA LEU A 212 -11.71 8.27 8.88
C LEU A 212 -11.48 8.33 10.39
N LEU A 213 -11.89 7.27 11.12
CA LEU A 213 -11.99 7.26 12.59
C LEU A 213 -10.65 7.45 13.28
N ASN A 214 -9.64 6.70 12.88
CA ASN A 214 -8.30 6.77 13.43
C ASN A 214 -7.25 6.79 12.32
N ARG A 215 -6.00 6.97 12.72
CA ARG A 215 -4.82 6.80 11.87
C ARG A 215 -3.97 5.67 12.40
N LEU A 216 -3.56 4.78 11.51
CA LEU A 216 -2.49 3.82 11.78
C LEU A 216 -1.17 4.49 11.45
N ILE A 217 -0.27 4.50 12.43
CA ILE A 217 1.09 4.98 12.30
C ILE A 217 2.04 3.79 12.45
N VAL A 218 2.96 3.65 11.51
CA VAL A 218 4.11 2.72 11.60
C VAL A 218 5.39 3.54 11.50
N ARG A 219 6.31 3.35 12.44
CA ARG A 219 7.60 4.05 12.46
C ARG A 219 8.73 3.06 12.26
N ALA A 220 9.72 3.47 11.47
CA ALA A 220 10.91 2.71 11.14
C ALA A 220 12.17 3.56 11.28
N LYS A 221 13.30 2.94 11.64
CA LYS A 221 14.61 3.59 11.79
C LYS A 221 15.54 3.13 10.68
N LEU A 222 16.35 4.04 10.16
CA LEU A 222 17.36 3.70 9.17
C LEU A 222 18.39 2.72 9.75
N VAL A 223 18.72 1.67 9.00
CA VAL A 223 19.76 0.70 9.34
C VAL A 223 20.88 0.61 8.30
N ASN A 224 20.61 1.03 7.06
CA ASN A 224 21.58 0.99 5.95
C ASN A 224 21.22 2.04 4.88
N SER A 225 22.23 2.61 4.23
CA SER A 225 22.12 3.71 3.24
C SER A 225 23.16 3.63 2.14
#